data_AF-A0A9E3X6S0-F1
#
_entry.id   AF-A0A9E3X6S0-F1
#
_cell.length_a   1.000
_cell.length_b   1.000
_cell.length_c   1.000
_cell.angle_alpha   90.00
_cell.angle_beta   90.00
_cell.angle_gamma   90.00
#
_symmetry.space_group_name_H-M   'P 1'
#
loop_
_entity.id
_entity.type
_entity.pdbx_description
1 polymer ?
#
loop_
_entity_poly.entity_id
_entity_poly.type
_entity_poly.pdbx_seq_one_letter_code
_entity_poly.pdbx_strand_id
1 'polypeptide(L)'
;MGTIAEKWIEEGREEGREEGEAIVRRTIVQILQSRFGTVSPDLTATLAQYHLEELNDLVNLALEIDSLAGFLTQLPSNTQS
;
A
#
# COMPACT_ATOMS: atom_id res chain seq x y z
N MET A 1 26.16 -19.09 11.03
CA MET A 1 26.54 -18.50 9.73
C MET A 1 25.61 -19.13 8.71
N GLY A 2 24.57 -18.41 8.27
CA GLY A 2 23.74 -18.88 7.17
C GLY A 2 24.58 -19.00 5.89
N THR A 3 24.25 -19.99 5.07
CA THR A 3 24.84 -20.21 3.75
C THR A 3 24.48 -19.06 2.80
N ILE A 4 25.30 -18.87 1.77
CA ILE A 4 25.03 -17.90 0.70
C ILE A 4 23.64 -18.17 0.09
N ALA A 5 23.24 -19.43 -0.05
CA ALA A 5 21.93 -19.81 -0.57
C ALA A 5 20.76 -19.28 0.29
N GLU A 6 20.83 -19.39 1.62
CA GLU A 6 19.79 -18.87 2.52
C GLU A 6 19.66 -17.34 2.43
N LYS A 7 20.79 -16.64 2.30
CA LYS A 7 20.79 -15.18 2.13
C LYS A 7 20.08 -14.77 0.83
N TRP A 8 20.34 -15.45 -0.28
CA TRP A 8 19.71 -15.14 -1.58
C TRP A 8 18.21 -15.42 -1.59
N ILE A 9 17.78 -16.48 -0.88
CA ILE A 9 16.35 -16.79 -0.73
C ILE A 9 15.65 -15.69 0.08
N GLU A 10 16.26 -15.21 1.17
CA GLU A 10 15.67 -14.14 1.98
C GLU A 10 15.60 -12.83 1.19
N GLU A 11 16.69 -12.44 0.50
CA GLU A 11 16.72 -11.23 -0.34
C GLU A 11 15.63 -11.28 -1.42
N GLY A 12 15.48 -12.40 -2.14
CA GLY A 12 14.42 -12.52 -3.15
C GLY A 12 12.99 -12.48 -2.55
N ARG A 13 12.82 -12.89 -1.29
CA ARG A 13 11.53 -12.81 -0.60
C ARG A 13 11.21 -11.39 -0.14
N GLU A 14 12.22 -10.64 0.26
CA GLU A 14 12.13 -9.23 0.62
C GLU A 14 11.83 -8.36 -0.60
N GLU A 15 12.60 -8.53 -1.69
CA GLU A 15 12.35 -7.85 -2.98
C GLU A 15 10.94 -8.12 -3.49
N GLY A 16 10.48 -9.37 -3.49
CA GLY A 16 9.12 -9.72 -3.91
C GLY A 16 8.04 -9.08 -3.05
N ARG A 17 8.31 -8.81 -1.76
CA ARG A 17 7.41 -8.07 -0.89
C ARG A 17 7.39 -6.58 -1.23
N GLU A 18 8.55 -5.95 -1.37
CA GLU A 18 8.65 -4.53 -1.71
C GLU A 18 7.98 -4.22 -3.07
N GLU A 19 8.21 -5.06 -4.08
CA GLU A 19 7.56 -4.97 -5.38
C GLU A 19 6.04 -5.14 -5.26
N GLY A 20 5.59 -6.15 -4.50
CA GLY A 20 4.17 -6.39 -4.25
C GLY A 20 3.49 -5.18 -3.61
N GLU A 21 4.09 -4.61 -2.57
CA GLU A 21 3.58 -3.41 -1.91
C GLU A 21 3.54 -2.20 -2.85
N ALA A 22 4.60 -1.99 -3.65
CA ALA A 22 4.63 -0.90 -4.62
C ALA A 22 3.53 -1.02 -5.68
N ILE A 23 3.25 -2.23 -6.15
CA ILE A 23 2.16 -2.51 -7.10
C ILE A 23 0.82 -2.18 -6.45
N VAL A 24 0.53 -2.72 -5.26
CA VAL A 24 -0.77 -2.50 -4.59
C VAL A 24 -0.99 -1.03 -4.26
N ARG A 25 0.03 -0.31 -3.77
CA ARG A 25 -0.04 1.16 -3.57
C ARG A 25 -0.45 1.89 -4.83
N ARG A 26 0.18 1.55 -5.95
CA ARG A 26 -0.14 2.15 -7.25
C ARG A 26 -1.56 1.82 -7.69
N THR A 27 -2.03 0.60 -7.46
CA THR A 27 -3.41 0.19 -7.76
C THR A 27 -4.42 1.00 -6.95
N ILE A 28 -4.21 1.21 -5.65
CA ILE A 28 -5.09 2.05 -4.81
C ILE A 28 -5.17 3.46 -5.39
N VAL A 29 -4.02 4.08 -5.69
CA VAL A 29 -3.98 5.42 -6.28
C VAL A 29 -4.72 5.47 -7.62
N GLN A 30 -4.54 4.46 -8.49
CA GLN A 30 -5.25 4.39 -9.77
C GLN A 30 -6.77 4.24 -9.60
N ILE A 31 -7.23 3.44 -8.64
CA ILE A 31 -8.65 3.28 -8.33
C ILE A 31 -9.22 4.62 -7.87
N LEU A 32 -8.59 5.24 -6.88
CA LEU A 32 -9.03 6.53 -6.34
C LEU A 32 -9.00 7.62 -7.41
N GLN A 33 -7.99 7.59 -8.29
CA GLN A 33 -7.91 8.53 -9.41
C GLN A 33 -9.04 8.33 -10.41
N SER A 34 -9.34 7.07 -10.73
CA SER A 34 -10.43 6.72 -11.65
C SER A 34 -11.81 7.06 -11.08
N ARG A 35 -12.00 6.97 -9.76
CA ARG A 35 -13.30 7.20 -9.11
C ARG A 35 -13.52 8.66 -8.73
N PHE A 36 -12.49 9.35 -8.26
CA PHE A 36 -12.59 10.68 -7.65
C PHE A 36 -11.77 11.77 -8.35
N GLY A 37 -11.01 11.43 -9.40
CA GLY A 37 -10.22 12.38 -10.18
C GLY A 37 -8.81 12.58 -9.64
N THR A 38 -8.32 13.81 -9.52
CA THR A 38 -6.93 14.03 -9.09
C THR A 38 -6.74 13.65 -7.61
N VAL A 39 -5.76 12.80 -7.34
CA VAL A 39 -5.37 12.36 -5.99
C VAL A 39 -4.09 13.07 -5.57
N SER A 40 -4.03 13.52 -4.30
CA SER A 40 -2.86 14.24 -3.77
C SER A 40 -1.60 13.35 -3.73
N PRO A 41 -0.41 13.89 -4.05
CA PRO A 41 0.86 13.19 -3.83
C PRO A 41 1.05 12.73 -2.38
N ASP A 42 0.50 13.50 -1.42
CA ASP A 42 0.57 13.18 0.01
C ASP A 42 -0.03 11.81 0.33
N LEU A 43 -1.09 11.41 -0.38
CA LEU A 43 -1.70 10.10 -0.17
C LEU A 43 -0.73 8.98 -0.54
N THR A 44 0.09 9.15 -1.58
CA THR A 44 1.07 8.13 -1.98
C THR A 44 2.14 7.98 -0.90
N ALA A 45 2.57 9.09 -0.29
CA ALA A 45 3.51 9.07 0.83
C ALA A 45 2.89 8.43 2.09
N THR A 46 1.60 8.65 2.35
CA THR A 46 0.87 7.96 3.43
C THR A 46 0.77 6.46 3.16
N LEU A 47 0.39 6.07 1.94
CA LEU A 47 0.30 4.67 1.54
C LEU A 47 1.64 3.92 1.64
N ALA A 48 2.77 4.61 1.46
CA ALA A 48 4.11 4.03 1.61
C ALA A 48 4.45 3.53 3.02
N GLN A 49 3.68 3.96 4.04
CA GLN A 49 3.88 3.55 5.44
C GLN A 49 3.14 2.25 5.80
N TYR A 50 2.29 1.74 4.91
CA TYR A 50 1.51 0.52 5.15
C TYR A 50 2.16 -0.69 4.48
N HIS A 51 1.96 -1.83 5.11
CA HIS A 51 2.42 -3.12 4.61
C HIS A 51 1.41 -3.77 3.68
N LEU A 52 1.84 -4.81 2.96
CA LEU A 52 1.03 -5.50 1.94
C LEU A 52 -0.38 -5.89 2.41
N GLU A 53 -0.53 -6.39 3.65
CA GLU A 53 -1.83 -6.80 4.20
C GLU A 53 -2.79 -5.61 4.34
N GLU A 54 -2.32 -4.53 4.97
CA GLU A 54 -3.10 -3.29 5.14
C GLU A 54 -3.44 -2.65 3.79
N LEU A 55 -2.50 -2.68 2.84
CA LEU A 55 -2.71 -2.19 1.48
C LEU A 55 -3.82 -2.97 0.75
N ASN A 56 -3.91 -4.29 0.94
CA ASN A 56 -4.99 -5.09 0.34
C ASN A 56 -6.37 -4.70 0.91
N ASP A 57 -6.47 -4.45 2.21
CA ASP A 57 -7.71 -3.98 2.82
C ASP A 57 -8.10 -2.60 2.30
N LEU A 58 -7.12 -1.73 2.10
CA LEU A 58 -7.32 -0.40 1.50
C LEU A 58 -7.77 -0.46 0.04
N VAL A 59 -7.42 -1.50 -0.73
CA VAL A 59 -7.95 -1.70 -2.09
C VAL A 59 -9.47 -1.91 -2.04
N ASN A 60 -9.95 -2.80 -1.16
CA ASN A 60 -11.38 -3.05 -1.02
C ASN A 60 -12.11 -1.79 -0.55
N LEU A 61 -11.55 -1.09 0.44
CA LEU A 61 -12.09 0.20 0.90
C LEU A 61 -12.15 1.24 -0.22
N ALA A 62 -11.11 1.33 -1.05
CA ALA A 62 -11.06 2.25 -2.19
C ALA A 62 -12.11 1.94 -3.26
N LEU A 63 -12.63 0.71 -3.33
CA LEU A 63 -13.71 0.32 -4.23
C LEU A 63 -15.10 0.57 -3.63
N GLU A 64 -15.25 0.42 -2.31
CA GLU A 64 -16.54 0.53 -1.63
C GLU A 64 -16.92 1.95 -1.24
N ILE A 65 -15.94 2.81 -0.96
CA ILE A 65 -16.21 4.14 -0.40
C ILE A 65 -16.83 5.11 -1.40
N ASP A 66 -17.68 6.05 -0.97
CA ASP A 66 -18.34 6.99 -1.90
C ASP A 66 -17.58 8.31 -2.13
N SER A 67 -16.50 8.56 -1.38
CA SER A 67 -15.72 9.79 -1.52
C SER A 67 -14.26 9.64 -1.11
N LEU A 68 -13.40 10.47 -1.71
CA LEU A 68 -11.99 10.55 -1.31
C LEU A 68 -11.82 11.00 0.15
N ALA A 69 -12.64 11.94 0.63
CA ALA A 69 -12.61 12.37 2.02
C ALA A 69 -12.93 11.22 2.98
N GLY A 70 -13.96 10.41 2.66
CA GLY A 70 -14.29 9.22 3.43
C GLY A 70 -13.12 8.23 3.48
N PHE A 71 -12.42 8.03 2.36
CA PHE A 71 -11.23 7.18 2.30
C PHE A 71 -10.16 7.64 3.29
N LEU A 72 -9.83 8.94 3.27
CA LEU A 72 -8.83 9.52 4.16
C LEU A 72 -9.20 9.40 5.64
N THR A 73 -10.49 9.48 5.98
CA THR A 73 -10.95 9.32 7.38
C THR A 73 -10.89 7.87 7.89
N GLN A 74 -10.87 6.90 6.99
CA GLN A 74 -10.81 5.47 7.31
C GLN A 74 -9.42 4.89 7.17
N LEU A 75 -8.44 5.69 6.72
CA LEU A 75 -7.04 5.30 6.78
C LEU A 75 -6.68 4.98 8.24
N PRO A 76 -6.12 3.80 8.53
CA PRO A 76 -5.66 3.50 9.87
C PRO A 76 -4.60 4.53 10.25
N SER A 77 -4.85 5.35 11.27
CA SER A 77 -3.84 6.28 11.77
C SER A 77 -2.63 5.45 12.16
N ASN A 78 -1.53 5.57 11.41
CA ASN A 78 -0.25 4.95 11.76
C ASN A 78 0.31 5.69 12.98
N THR A 79 -0.35 5.49 14.12
CA THR A 79 0.04 5.94 15.44
C THR A 79 0.82 4.77 16.03
N GLN A 80 1.97 4.45 15.43
CA GLN A 80 2.90 3.53 16.06
C GLN A 80 3.61 4.29 17.19
N SER A 81 3.26 3.86 18.41
CA SER A 81 3.94 4.12 19.68
C SER A 81 5.37 3.62 19.70
#